data_AF-A0A644YPX4-F1
#
_entry.id   AF-A0A644YPX4-F1
#
_cell.length_a   1.000
_cell.length_b   1.000
_cell.length_c   1.000
_cell.angle_alpha   90.00
_cell.angle_beta   90.00
_cell.angle_gamma   90.00
#
_symmetry.space_group_name_H-M   'P 1'
#
loop_
_entity.id
_entity.type
_entity.pdbx_description
1 polymer ?
#
loop_
_entity_poly.entity_id
_entity_poly.type
_entity_poly.pdbx_seq_one_letter_code
_entity_poly.pdbx_strand_id
1 'polypeptide(L)'
;MLTDLTENPTCIECGLCREVCPVFQTQRQEEYSPRGRAILGYAGLQTLVFYQCTLCRACRAICPVEHDPSGETLRAGLISAGIETEANQLMIANIRTYGNPFGPLAEGELPKTLTCC
;
A
#
# COMPACT_ATOMS: atom_id res chain seq x y z
N MET A 1 -1.89 6.07 -11.27
CA MET A 1 -0.83 6.95 -11.79
C MET A 1 0.10 7.20 -10.63
N LEU A 2 1.35 6.72 -10.71
CA LEU A 2 2.39 7.04 -9.73
C LEU A 2 2.51 8.57 -9.73
N THR A 3 2.16 9.21 -8.63
CA THR A 3 2.35 10.65 -8.51
C THR A 3 3.83 10.86 -8.22
N ASP A 4 4.62 11.05 -9.28
CA ASP A 4 6.01 11.49 -9.14
C ASP A 4 5.98 12.87 -8.49
N LEU A 5 6.48 12.93 -7.27
CA LEU A 5 6.69 14.18 -6.56
C LEU A 5 8.05 14.72 -6.97
N THR A 6 8.08 15.96 -7.47
CA THR A 6 9.33 16.66 -7.76
C THR A 6 10.16 16.87 -6.48
N GLU A 7 9.49 17.04 -5.34
CA GLU A 7 10.10 17.14 -4.02
C GLU A 7 9.25 16.35 -3.00
N ASN A 8 9.90 15.60 -2.12
CA ASN A 8 9.26 14.90 -1.01
C ASN A 8 10.05 15.17 0.29
N PRO A 9 9.71 16.21 1.05
CA PRO A 9 10.43 16.58 2.26
C PRO A 9 10.49 15.43 3.28
N THR A 10 11.56 15.37 4.08
CA THR A 10 11.72 14.30 5.07
C THR A 10 10.63 14.36 6.14
N CYS A 11 10.14 13.18 6.53
CA CYS A 11 9.20 13.04 7.65
C CYS A 11 9.81 13.60 8.94
N ILE A 12 9.07 14.47 9.65
CA ILE A 12 9.45 15.01 10.96
C ILE A 12 8.85 14.21 12.13
N GLU A 13 8.28 13.03 11.85
CA GLU A 13 7.74 12.06 12.82
C GLU A 13 6.65 12.58 13.78
N CYS A 14 6.00 13.71 13.47
CA CYS A 14 4.98 14.34 14.32
C CYS A 14 3.74 13.47 14.60
N GLY A 15 3.44 12.51 13.71
CA GLY A 15 2.35 11.56 13.90
C GLY A 15 0.95 12.03 13.49
N LEU A 16 0.77 13.26 12.98
CA LEU A 16 -0.55 13.78 12.56
C LEU A 16 -1.26 12.89 11.52
N CYS A 17 -0.47 12.24 10.66
CA CYS A 17 -0.99 11.29 9.67
C CYS A 17 -1.69 10.05 10.28
N ARG A 18 -1.46 9.74 11.56
CA ARG A 18 -2.08 8.59 12.27
C ARG A 18 -3.59 8.80 12.41
N GLU A 19 -4.01 10.03 12.68
CA GLU A 19 -5.42 10.38 12.93
C GLU A 19 -6.30 10.20 11.69
N VAL A 20 -5.72 10.34 10.50
CA VAL A 20 -6.45 10.25 9.22
C VAL A 20 -6.29 8.91 8.50
N CYS A 21 -5.43 8.01 9.01
CA CYS A 21 -5.14 6.75 8.32
C CYS A 21 -6.15 5.65 8.69
N PRO A 22 -7.01 5.19 7.76
CA PRO A 22 -8.03 4.19 8.08
C PRO A 22 -7.42 2.87 8.56
N VAL A 23 -6.28 2.48 7.99
CA VAL A 23 -5.56 1.24 8.36
C VAL A 23 -5.06 1.32 9.79
N PHE A 24 -4.48 2.46 10.19
CA PHE A 24 -4.01 2.65 11.57
C PHE A 24 -5.17 2.67 12.57
N GLN A 25 -6.30 3.30 12.22
CA GLN A 25 -7.49 3.34 13.09
C GLN A 25 -8.03 1.94 13.41
N THR A 26 -7.90 0.99 12.47
CA THR A 26 -8.25 -0.42 12.68
C THR A 26 -7.14 -1.19 13.40
N GLN A 27 -5.90 -1.14 12.91
CA GLN A 27 -4.82 -2.02 13.38
C GLN A 27 -4.16 -1.57 14.68
N ARG A 28 -4.12 -0.25 14.93
CA ARG A 28 -3.54 0.40 16.12
C ARG A 28 -2.08 0.04 16.45
N GLN A 29 -1.33 -0.49 15.49
CA GLN A 29 0.11 -0.73 15.59
C GLN A 29 0.86 0.26 14.69
N GLU A 30 1.97 0.81 15.19
CA GLU A 30 2.65 1.94 14.54
C GLU A 30 3.18 1.58 13.14
N GLU A 31 3.61 0.35 12.90
CA GLU A 31 4.07 -0.12 11.59
C GLU A 31 3.04 0.06 10.46
N TYR A 32 1.75 -0.01 10.77
CA TYR A 32 0.68 0.21 9.79
C TYR A 32 0.34 1.70 9.59
N SER A 33 0.84 2.57 10.47
CA SER A 33 0.64 4.01 10.38
C SER A 33 1.43 4.60 9.19
N PRO A 34 1.00 5.75 8.64
CA PRO A 34 1.78 6.41 7.59
C PRO A 34 3.13 6.92 8.10
N ARG A 35 3.23 7.28 9.38
CA ARG A 35 4.50 7.64 10.02
C ARG A 35 5.40 6.42 10.15
N GLY A 36 4.87 5.30 10.64
CA GLY A 36 5.62 4.05 10.69
C GLY A 36 6.12 3.63 9.32
N ARG A 37 5.29 3.73 8.29
CA ARG A 37 5.70 3.51 6.89
C ARG A 37 6.87 4.42 6.47
N ALA A 38 6.81 5.70 6.78
CA ALA A 38 7.89 6.63 6.48
C ALA A 38 9.20 6.24 7.19
N ILE A 39 9.13 5.86 8.47
CA ILE A 39 10.29 5.42 9.26
C ILE A 39 10.86 4.11 8.69
N LEU A 40 10.01 3.11 8.44
CA LEU A 40 10.41 1.81 7.88
C LEU A 40 11.00 1.95 6.47
N GLY A 41 10.40 2.81 5.64
CA GLY A 41 10.89 3.11 4.30
C GLY A 41 12.23 3.82 4.32
N TYR A 42 12.41 4.81 5.20
CA TYR A 42 13.69 5.49 5.41
C TYR A 42 14.78 4.53 5.91
N ALA A 43 14.42 3.58 6.78
CA ALA A 43 15.32 2.53 7.26
C ALA A 43 15.64 1.46 6.20
N GLY A 44 15.03 1.51 5.00
CA GLY A 44 15.26 0.55 3.92
C GLY A 44 14.70 -0.85 4.20
N LEU A 45 13.74 -0.99 5.11
CA LEU A 45 13.18 -2.28 5.45
C LEU A 45 12.25 -2.80 4.37
N GLN A 46 12.41 -4.07 4.01
CA GLN A 46 11.55 -4.76 3.06
C GLN A 46 10.50 -5.57 3.82
N THR A 47 9.27 -5.04 3.92
CA THR A 47 8.20 -5.65 4.73
C THR A 47 6.87 -5.68 4.01
N LEU A 48 6.14 -6.79 4.16
CA LEU A 48 4.78 -6.95 3.62
C LEU A 48 3.78 -5.93 4.18
N VAL A 49 4.11 -5.26 5.30
CA VAL A 49 3.28 -4.18 5.88
C VAL A 49 3.00 -3.06 4.87
N PHE A 50 3.88 -2.83 3.89
CA PHE A 50 3.64 -1.82 2.85
C PHE A 50 2.42 -2.14 1.97
N TYR A 51 2.05 -3.42 1.83
CA TYR A 51 0.83 -3.83 1.14
C TYR A 51 -0.46 -3.49 1.89
N GLN A 52 -0.39 -3.14 3.19
CA GLN A 52 -1.58 -2.71 3.94
C GLN A 52 -1.96 -1.25 3.66
N CYS A 53 -1.12 -0.45 2.99
CA CYS A 53 -1.51 0.90 2.58
C CYS A 53 -2.73 0.87 1.64
N THR A 54 -3.78 1.64 1.90
CA THR A 54 -4.88 1.76 0.91
C THR A 54 -4.55 2.73 -0.22
N LEU A 55 -3.36 3.36 -0.21
CA LEU A 55 -2.92 4.38 -1.17
C LEU A 55 -3.89 5.59 -1.28
N CYS A 56 -4.71 5.82 -0.25
CA CYS A 56 -5.73 6.87 -0.24
C CYS A 56 -5.17 8.30 -0.10
N ARG A 57 -3.88 8.43 0.26
CA ARG A 57 -3.14 9.71 0.43
C ARG A 57 -3.69 10.68 1.47
N ALA A 58 -4.62 10.26 2.35
CA ALA A 58 -5.10 11.09 3.44
C ALA A 58 -3.95 11.62 4.33
N CYS A 59 -2.91 10.82 4.53
CA CYS A 59 -1.72 11.20 5.28
C CYS A 59 -0.97 12.39 4.69
N ARG A 60 -0.88 12.49 3.36
CA ARG A 60 -0.22 13.59 2.67
C ARG A 60 -1.04 14.88 2.79
N ALA A 61 -2.35 14.78 2.62
CA ALA A 61 -3.26 15.93 2.69
C ALA A 61 -3.21 16.66 4.04
N ILE A 62 -2.88 15.96 5.13
CA ILE A 62 -2.76 16.54 6.47
C ILE A 62 -1.30 16.80 6.90
N CYS A 63 -0.31 16.40 6.09
CA CYS A 63 1.08 16.49 6.51
C CYS A 63 1.55 17.96 6.53
N PRO A 64 2.09 18.48 7.66
CA PRO A 64 2.52 19.87 7.75
C PRO A 64 3.77 20.19 6.92
N VAL A 65 4.49 19.17 6.48
CA VAL A 65 5.68 19.27 5.60
C VAL A 65 5.44 18.63 4.24
N GLU A 66 4.17 18.33 3.90
CA GLU A 66 3.77 17.74 2.62
C GLU A 66 4.44 16.40 2.27
N HIS A 67 4.98 15.70 3.26
CA HIS A 67 5.63 14.40 3.09
C HIS A 67 4.65 13.32 2.61
N ASP A 68 5.05 12.57 1.60
CA ASP A 68 4.39 11.34 1.14
C ASP A 68 5.22 10.11 1.53
N PRO A 69 4.67 9.16 2.34
CA PRO A 69 5.34 7.90 2.66
C PRO A 69 5.61 6.96 1.48
N SER A 70 5.33 7.38 0.23
CA SER A 70 5.75 6.75 -1.03
C SER A 70 5.28 5.30 -1.15
N GLY A 71 4.01 5.05 -0.79
CA GLY A 71 3.45 3.71 -0.69
C GLY A 71 3.61 2.88 -1.96
N GLU A 72 3.38 3.47 -3.14
CA GLU A 72 3.57 2.79 -4.41
C GLU A 72 5.03 2.48 -4.73
N THR A 73 5.96 3.41 -4.49
CA THR A 73 7.40 3.20 -4.70
C THR A 73 7.93 2.11 -3.79
N LEU A 74 7.52 2.09 -2.53
CA LEU A 74 7.86 1.03 -1.58
C LEU A 74 7.38 -0.34 -2.08
N ARG A 75 6.14 -0.43 -2.57
CA ARG A 75 5.61 -1.66 -3.18
C ARG A 75 6.41 -2.08 -4.41
N ALA A 76 6.70 -1.15 -5.32
CA ALA A 76 7.49 -1.44 -6.52
C ALA A 76 8.89 -1.97 -6.18
N GLY A 77 9.50 -1.45 -5.10
CA GLY A 77 10.74 -1.97 -4.54
C GLY A 77 10.61 -3.42 -4.05
N LEU A 78 9.53 -3.76 -3.34
CA LEU A 78 9.25 -5.13 -2.91
C LEU A 78 9.07 -6.09 -4.09
N ILE A 79 8.29 -5.70 -5.12
CA ILE A 79 8.12 -6.49 -6.34
C ILE A 79 9.47 -6.78 -7.01
N SER A 80 10.31 -5.75 -7.13
CA SER A 80 11.65 -5.88 -7.73
C SER A 80 12.56 -6.82 -6.94
N ALA A 81 12.31 -6.97 -5.64
CA ALA A 81 12.99 -7.92 -4.75
C ALA A 81 12.31 -9.30 -4.68
N GLY A 82 11.23 -9.53 -5.43
CA GLY A 82 10.47 -10.79 -5.40
C GLY A 82 9.60 -10.98 -4.15
N ILE A 83 9.28 -9.88 -3.43
CA ILE A 83 8.50 -9.90 -2.19
C ILE A 83 7.06 -9.48 -2.49
N GLU A 84 6.16 -10.46 -2.48
CA GLU A 84 4.73 -10.30 -2.77
C GLU A 84 3.88 -11.09 -1.79
N THR A 85 2.61 -10.70 -1.65
CA THR A 85 1.62 -11.54 -0.95
C THR A 85 1.11 -12.63 -1.89
N GLU A 86 0.71 -13.77 -1.33
CA GLU A 86 0.09 -14.87 -2.10
C GLU A 86 -1.18 -14.38 -2.84
N ALA A 87 -1.96 -13.51 -2.19
CA ALA A 87 -3.16 -12.91 -2.79
C ALA A 87 -2.82 -12.06 -4.03
N ASN A 88 -1.75 -11.25 -3.99
CA ASN A 88 -1.32 -10.46 -5.14
C ASN A 88 -0.84 -11.35 -6.29
N GLN A 89 -0.05 -12.39 -5.97
CA GLN A 89 0.42 -13.35 -6.98
C GLN A 89 -0.75 -14.04 -7.68
N LEU A 90 -1.75 -14.50 -6.91
CA LEU A 90 -2.95 -15.13 -7.44
C LEU A 90 -3.78 -14.15 -8.29
N MET A 91 -3.98 -12.91 -7.80
CA MET A 91 -4.67 -11.86 -8.55
C MET A 91 -4.02 -11.63 -9.91
N ILE A 92 -2.69 -11.47 -9.95
CA ILE A 92 -1.93 -11.23 -11.18
C ILE A 92 -2.03 -12.44 -12.12
N ALA A 93 -1.91 -13.66 -11.59
CA ALA A 93 -2.05 -14.89 -12.37
C ALA A 93 -3.46 -14.99 -12.99
N ASN A 94 -4.50 -14.67 -12.23
CA ASN A 94 -5.87 -14.67 -12.70
C ASN A 94 -6.10 -13.62 -13.80
N ILE A 95 -5.61 -12.39 -13.63
CA ILE A 95 -5.72 -11.34 -14.65
C ILE A 95 -5.07 -11.80 -15.95
N ARG A 96 -3.87 -12.39 -15.89
CA ARG A 96 -3.14 -12.87 -17.07
C ARG A 96 -3.83 -14.04 -17.77
N THR A 97 -4.51 -14.91 -17.02
CA THR A 97 -5.11 -16.15 -17.54
C THR A 97 -6.55 -15.95 -18.00
N TYR A 98 -7.34 -15.21 -17.23
CA TYR A 98 -8.79 -15.10 -17.39
C TYR A 98 -9.27 -13.67 -17.71
N GLY A 99 -8.36 -12.69 -17.75
CA GLY A 99 -8.70 -11.29 -18.00
C GLY A 99 -9.36 -10.57 -16.80
N ASN A 100 -9.41 -11.21 -15.62
CA ASN A 100 -10.02 -10.65 -14.42
C ASN A 100 -9.30 -11.17 -13.14
N PRO A 101 -9.37 -10.48 -12.00
CA PRO A 101 -8.62 -10.86 -10.78
C PRO A 101 -9.22 -12.07 -10.04
N PHE A 102 -10.48 -12.39 -10.28
CA PHE A 102 -11.27 -13.35 -9.50
C PHE A 102 -11.11 -14.80 -9.96
N GLY A 103 -10.54 -15.02 -11.15
CA GLY A 103 -10.34 -16.34 -11.73
C GLY A 103 -11.42 -16.68 -12.77
N PRO A 104 -11.71 -17.97 -13.00
CA PRO A 104 -12.79 -18.38 -13.89
C PRO A 104 -14.14 -18.04 -13.26
N LEU A 105 -15.02 -17.36 -14.00
CA LEU A 105 -16.38 -17.00 -13.58
C LEU A 105 -17.36 -17.31 -14.71
N ALA A 106 -18.51 -17.90 -14.36
CA ALA A 106 -19.64 -17.96 -15.28
C ALA A 106 -20.34 -16.59 -15.39
N GLU A 107 -21.10 -16.38 -16.47
CA GLU A 107 -21.88 -15.16 -16.63
C GLU A 107 -22.87 -14.97 -15.46
N GLY A 108 -22.80 -13.82 -14.80
CA GLY A 108 -23.62 -13.50 -13.63
C GLY A 108 -23.16 -14.15 -12.31
N GLU A 109 -22.08 -14.94 -12.31
CA GLU A 109 -21.52 -15.50 -11.07
C GLU A 109 -20.79 -14.44 -10.25
N LEU A 110 -21.07 -14.42 -8.94
CA LEU A 110 -20.34 -13.57 -7.99
C LEU A 110 -19.05 -14.27 -7.52
N PRO A 111 -17.91 -13.57 -7.51
CA PRO A 111 -16.66 -14.11 -6.97
C PRO A 111 -16.80 -14.59 -5.54
N LYS A 112 -16.39 -15.84 -5.27
CA LYS A 112 -16.36 -16.40 -3.91
C LYS A 112 -15.15 -15.94 -3.10
N THR A 113 -14.07 -15.59 -3.79
CA THR A 113 -12.83 -15.12 -3.19
C THR A 113 -12.45 -13.80 -3.85
N LEU A 114 -12.24 -12.79 -3.03
CA LEU A 114 -11.71 -11.51 -3.47
C LEU A 114 -10.20 -11.54 -3.26
N THR A 115 -9.47 -11.49 -4.36
CA THR A 115 -8.00 -11.40 -4.42
C THR A 115 -7.55 -9.94 -4.58
N CYS A 116 -8.46 -8.98 -4.44
CA CYS A 116 -8.20 -7.57 -4.67
C CYS A 116 -7.61 -6.90 -3.41
N CYS A 117 -6.35 -6.47 -3.55
CA CYS A 117 -5.56 -5.57 -2.68
C CYS A 117 -5.46 -5.93 -1.20
#